data_AF-E3M187-F1
#
_entry.id   AF-E3M187-F1
#
_cell.length_a   1.000
_cell.length_b   1.000
_cell.length_c   1.000
_cell.angle_alpha   90.00
_cell.angle_beta   90.00
_cell.angle_gamma   90.00
#
_symmetry.space_group_name_H-M   'P 1'
#
loop_
_entity.id
_entity.type
_entity.pdbx_description
1 polymer ?
#
loop_
_entity_poly.entity_id
_entity_poly.type
_entity_poly.pdbx_seq_one_letter_code
_entity_poly.pdbx_strand_id
1 'polypeptide(L)'
;MVNNEKLVYFLKDSWKFFINPIYFILKHACNYTSMFPFFSNVIFWHLMPILVFRLPFIFHEVKVNAQALCLVNAVLMVFIFFETLRVKSDEQFLTDIKFGLIGVVSCLFILLMSVFAIGHVDSTILCYIYHPTISIIFFFMGAFVSYFSDSYIQPPYEKMPYAACNGYVWALGIIHLIVFGVATIITVSMIFCIRNSTYLLQFHWLECLCILNLSFFFSVDLYCACSINSYMIRRHQHYKWERSPEEGIIQHITIRKRNNVAAESIPDPIPFET
;
A
#
# COMPACT_ATOMS: atom_id res chain seq x y z
N MET A 1 -17.16 -28.46 -16.35
CA MET A 1 -16.07 -29.35 -15.91
C MET A 1 -15.34 -28.68 -14.75
N VAL A 2 -15.34 -29.29 -13.56
CA VAL A 2 -14.48 -28.81 -12.46
C VAL A 2 -13.03 -29.03 -12.89
N ASN A 3 -12.23 -27.97 -12.91
CA ASN A 3 -10.82 -28.10 -13.22
C ASN A 3 -10.12 -28.77 -12.03
N ASN A 4 -9.86 -30.08 -12.15
CA ASN A 4 -9.33 -30.93 -11.07
C ASN A 4 -8.05 -30.35 -10.45
N GLU A 5 -7.21 -29.66 -11.23
CA GLU A 5 -6.00 -29.03 -10.72
C GLU A 5 -6.29 -27.88 -9.75
N LYS A 6 -7.32 -27.06 -10.05
CA LYS A 6 -7.75 -25.97 -9.16
C LYS A 6 -8.29 -26.51 -7.85
N LEU A 7 -9.09 -27.59 -7.91
CA LEU A 7 -9.64 -28.23 -6.72
C LEU A 7 -8.53 -28.84 -5.85
N VAL A 8 -7.59 -29.58 -6.46
CA VAL A 8 -6.44 -30.15 -5.76
C VAL A 8 -5.59 -29.05 -5.12
N TYR A 9 -5.37 -27.93 -5.81
CA TYR A 9 -4.63 -26.81 -5.26
C TYR A 9 -5.33 -26.16 -4.07
N PHE A 10 -6.65 -25.91 -4.17
CA PHE A 10 -7.47 -25.37 -3.09
C PHE A 10 -7.46 -26.28 -1.86
N LEU A 11 -7.64 -27.59 -2.06
CA LEU A 11 -7.65 -28.58 -0.98
C LEU A 11 -6.29 -28.68 -0.27
N LYS A 12 -5.19 -28.67 -1.03
CA LYS A 12 -3.82 -28.65 -0.47
C LYS A 12 -3.55 -27.44 0.42
N ASP A 13 -4.21 -26.32 0.13
CA ASP A 13 -4.01 -25.07 0.86
C ASP A 13 -5.09 -24.80 1.92
N SER A 14 -6.10 -25.65 2.06
CA SER A 14 -7.25 -25.43 2.96
C SER A 14 -6.83 -25.24 4.42
N TRP A 15 -5.76 -25.90 4.86
CA TRP A 15 -5.22 -25.73 6.22
C TRP A 15 -4.74 -24.30 6.49
N LYS A 16 -4.31 -23.56 5.45
CA LYS A 16 -3.85 -22.17 5.59
C LYS A 16 -4.98 -21.23 5.99
N PHE A 17 -6.24 -21.58 5.70
CA PHE A 17 -7.40 -20.79 6.13
C PHE A 17 -7.46 -20.65 7.66
N PHE A 18 -7.07 -21.69 8.41
CA PHE A 18 -7.11 -21.67 9.86
C PHE A 18 -5.97 -20.88 10.51
N ILE A 19 -4.89 -20.62 9.76
CA ILE A 19 -3.71 -19.89 10.27
C ILE A 19 -3.71 -18.44 9.77
N ASN A 20 -4.06 -18.25 8.49
CA ASN A 20 -4.14 -16.95 7.85
C ASN A 20 -5.31 -16.93 6.85
N PRO A 21 -6.53 -16.67 7.34
CA PRO A 21 -7.73 -16.67 6.49
C PRO A 21 -7.68 -15.57 5.44
N ILE A 22 -7.08 -14.42 5.74
CA ILE A 22 -6.93 -13.30 4.80
C ILE A 22 -6.04 -13.73 3.63
N TYR A 23 -4.84 -14.26 3.90
CA TYR A 23 -3.97 -14.76 2.85
C TYR A 23 -4.65 -15.84 2.00
N PHE A 24 -5.37 -16.77 2.64
CA PHE A 24 -6.11 -17.81 1.92
C PHE A 24 -7.16 -17.21 0.97
N ILE A 25 -7.99 -16.29 1.46
CA ILE A 25 -9.01 -15.61 0.65
C ILE A 25 -8.35 -14.86 -0.51
N LEU A 26 -7.36 -14.02 -0.24
CA LEU A 26 -6.67 -13.23 -1.27
C LEU A 26 -6.04 -14.11 -2.35
N LYS A 27 -5.50 -15.27 -1.95
CA LYS A 27 -4.85 -16.21 -2.86
C LYS A 27 -5.81 -16.93 -3.81
N HIS A 28 -7.03 -17.21 -3.36
CA HIS A 28 -7.99 -18.02 -4.12
C HIS A 28 -9.14 -17.22 -4.73
N ALA A 29 -9.42 -16.01 -4.21
CA ALA A 29 -10.47 -15.12 -4.72
C ALA A 29 -9.94 -14.04 -5.66
N CYS A 30 -8.65 -13.68 -5.58
CA CYS A 30 -8.04 -12.64 -6.39
C CYS A 30 -6.99 -13.23 -7.33
N ASN A 31 -6.66 -12.50 -8.41
CA ASN A 31 -5.53 -12.89 -9.26
C ASN A 31 -4.24 -12.84 -8.44
N TYR A 32 -3.47 -13.94 -8.41
CA TYR A 32 -2.20 -13.99 -7.70
C TYR A 32 -1.30 -12.79 -8.06
N THR A 33 -1.19 -12.47 -9.34
CA THR A 33 -0.34 -11.35 -9.78
C THR A 33 -0.96 -9.97 -9.62
N SER A 34 -2.18 -9.80 -9.11
CA SER A 34 -2.67 -8.48 -8.65
C SER A 34 -2.42 -8.28 -7.15
N MET A 35 -2.30 -9.37 -6.39
CA MET A 35 -2.10 -9.35 -4.94
C MET A 35 -0.62 -9.35 -4.51
N PHE A 36 0.21 -10.15 -5.18
CA PHE A 36 1.56 -10.49 -4.72
C PHE A 36 2.77 -9.82 -5.44
N PRO A 37 2.65 -8.95 -6.47
CA PRO A 37 3.81 -8.24 -7.02
C PRO A 37 4.50 -7.30 -6.02
N PHE A 38 3.69 -6.70 -5.15
CA PHE A 38 4.13 -5.76 -4.13
C PHE A 38 3.65 -6.24 -2.76
N PHE A 39 4.56 -6.29 -1.80
CA PHE A 39 4.28 -6.89 -0.50
C PHE A 39 3.38 -6.01 0.35
N SER A 40 3.46 -4.68 0.17
CA SER A 40 2.58 -3.71 0.83
C SER A 40 1.10 -4.01 0.64
N ASN A 41 0.69 -4.52 -0.53
CA ASN A 41 -0.70 -4.86 -0.80
C ASN A 41 -1.20 -6.00 0.10
N VAL A 42 -0.39 -7.03 0.30
CA VAL A 42 -0.72 -8.14 1.20
C VAL A 42 -0.86 -7.62 2.63
N ILE A 43 0.11 -6.83 3.10
CA ILE A 43 0.12 -6.28 4.46
C ILE A 43 -1.08 -5.33 4.68
N PHE A 44 -1.43 -4.54 3.67
CA PHE A 44 -2.61 -3.67 3.69
C PHE A 44 -3.86 -4.44 4.07
N TRP A 45 -4.16 -5.54 3.39
CA TRP A 45 -5.37 -6.31 3.69
C TRP A 45 -5.37 -6.98 5.06
N HIS A 46 -4.20 -7.29 5.63
CA HIS A 46 -4.11 -7.85 6.97
C HIS A 46 -4.36 -6.80 8.06
N LEU A 47 -3.98 -5.56 7.81
CA LEU A 47 -4.09 -4.46 8.78
C LEU A 47 -5.31 -3.55 8.51
N MET A 48 -5.96 -3.68 7.35
CA MET A 48 -7.20 -2.98 7.01
C MET A 48 -8.31 -3.19 8.05
N PRO A 49 -8.56 -4.40 8.58
CA PRO A 49 -9.58 -4.57 9.61
C PRO A 49 -9.33 -3.72 10.86
N ILE A 50 -8.06 -3.51 11.23
CA ILE A 50 -7.70 -2.63 12.35
C ILE A 50 -7.98 -1.18 11.99
N LEU A 51 -7.56 -0.75 10.80
CA LEU A 51 -7.79 0.61 10.34
C LEU A 51 -9.28 0.96 10.24
N VAL A 52 -10.12 0.04 9.76
CA VAL A 52 -11.54 0.33 9.45
C VAL A 52 -12.49 -0.01 10.58
N PHE A 53 -12.24 -1.11 11.33
CA PHE A 53 -13.15 -1.57 12.37
C PHE A 53 -12.68 -1.28 13.79
N ARG A 54 -11.41 -0.91 14.02
CA ARG A 54 -10.91 -0.61 15.36
C ARG A 54 -10.60 0.86 15.56
N LEU A 55 -9.86 1.45 14.63
CA LEU A 55 -9.45 2.86 14.70
C LEU A 55 -10.61 3.87 14.88
N PRO A 56 -11.80 3.72 14.24
CA PRO A 56 -12.89 4.66 14.48
C PRO A 56 -13.34 4.70 15.94
N PHE A 57 -13.38 3.56 16.63
CA PHE A 57 -13.85 3.49 18.03
C PHE A 57 -12.95 4.23 19.02
N ILE A 58 -11.74 4.55 18.59
CA ILE A 58 -10.79 5.33 19.38
C ILE A 58 -11.04 6.83 19.20
N PHE A 59 -11.48 7.26 18.01
CA PHE A 59 -11.79 8.65 17.71
C PHE A 59 -13.20 9.06 18.15
N HIS A 60 -14.13 8.11 18.21
CA HIS A 60 -15.50 8.35 18.69
C HIS A 60 -15.54 8.21 20.21
N GLU A 61 -15.54 9.34 20.95
CA GLU A 61 -15.91 9.29 22.37
C GLU A 61 -17.32 8.69 22.53
N VAL A 62 -17.57 8.03 23.66
CA VAL A 62 -18.71 7.16 24.01
C VAL A 62 -20.12 7.75 23.74
N LYS A 63 -20.23 9.03 23.35
CA LYS A 63 -21.49 9.74 23.01
C LYS A 63 -21.77 9.86 21.52
N VAL A 64 -21.03 9.21 20.64
CA VAL A 64 -21.33 9.28 19.20
C VAL A 64 -22.61 8.49 18.88
N ASN A 65 -23.56 9.19 18.26
CA ASN A 65 -24.77 8.60 17.71
C ASN A 65 -24.36 7.51 16.70
N ALA A 66 -24.49 6.24 17.09
CA ALA A 66 -24.09 5.09 16.28
C ALA A 66 -24.66 5.13 14.85
N GLN A 67 -25.80 5.82 14.66
CA GLN A 67 -26.41 6.07 13.35
C GLN A 67 -25.52 6.93 12.44
N ALA A 68 -24.87 7.97 12.97
CA ALA A 68 -23.94 8.80 12.21
C ALA A 68 -22.68 8.02 11.82
N LEU A 69 -22.16 7.20 12.73
CA LEU A 69 -21.02 6.32 12.44
C LEU A 69 -21.36 5.26 11.38
N CYS A 70 -22.54 4.63 11.49
CA CYS A 70 -23.04 3.70 10.47
C CYS A 70 -23.24 4.38 9.12
N LEU A 71 -23.78 5.61 9.09
CA LEU A 71 -23.98 6.36 7.86
C LEU A 71 -22.64 6.73 7.21
N VAL A 72 -21.67 7.19 7.98
CA VAL A 72 -20.34 7.54 7.45
C VAL A 72 -19.60 6.30 6.95
N ASN A 73 -19.68 5.17 7.68
CA ASN A 73 -19.14 3.89 7.20
C ASN A 73 -19.86 3.38 5.95
N ALA A 74 -21.18 3.58 5.84
CA ALA A 74 -21.94 3.23 4.64
C ALA A 74 -21.51 4.10 3.44
N VAL A 75 -21.31 5.40 3.64
CA VAL A 75 -20.78 6.32 2.61
C VAL A 75 -19.36 5.91 2.21
N LEU A 76 -18.50 5.57 3.16
CA LEU A 76 -17.15 5.05 2.91
C LEU A 76 -17.21 3.77 2.06
N MET A 77 -18.08 2.82 2.40
CA MET A 77 -18.26 1.59 1.63
C MET A 77 -18.80 1.86 0.22
N VAL A 78 -19.64 2.89 0.04
CA VAL A 78 -20.11 3.34 -1.27
C VAL A 78 -18.95 3.93 -2.10
N PHE A 79 -18.08 4.74 -1.51
CA PHE A 79 -16.89 5.25 -2.20
C PHE A 79 -15.93 4.13 -2.58
N ILE A 80 -15.67 3.17 -1.68
CA ILE A 80 -14.89 1.97 -1.97
C ILE A 80 -15.54 1.17 -3.11
N PHE A 81 -16.87 1.04 -3.11
CA PHE A 81 -17.61 0.38 -4.18
C PHE A 81 -17.50 1.13 -5.52
N PHE A 82 -17.57 2.46 -5.54
CA PHE A 82 -17.38 3.23 -6.77
C PHE A 82 -15.96 3.13 -7.33
N GLU A 83 -14.94 3.03 -6.47
CA GLU A 83 -13.58 2.69 -6.93
C GLU A 83 -13.52 1.31 -7.58
N THR A 84 -14.35 0.34 -7.15
CA THR A 84 -14.45 -0.96 -7.84
C THR A 84 -15.18 -0.90 -9.18
N LEU A 85 -15.88 0.20 -9.47
CA LEU A 85 -16.52 0.47 -10.77
C LEU A 85 -15.59 1.18 -11.76
N ARG A 86 -14.33 1.45 -11.37
CA ARG A 86 -13.34 2.03 -12.27
C ARG A 86 -13.23 1.14 -13.51
N VAL A 87 -13.45 1.74 -14.68
CA VAL A 87 -13.41 1.05 -15.96
C VAL A 87 -12.06 0.35 -16.07
N LYS A 88 -12.09 -0.95 -16.41
CA LYS A 88 -10.89 -1.74 -16.61
C LYS A 88 -9.96 -1.01 -17.58
N SER A 89 -8.74 -0.72 -17.15
CA SER A 89 -7.69 -0.23 -18.04
C SER A 89 -6.98 -1.44 -18.64
N ASP A 90 -6.70 -1.41 -19.93
CA ASP A 90 -5.91 -2.47 -20.57
C ASP A 90 -4.50 -2.57 -19.95
N GLU A 91 -3.97 -1.44 -19.48
CA GLU A 91 -2.60 -1.33 -18.96
C GLU A 91 -2.51 -0.60 -17.62
N GLN A 92 -1.58 -1.05 -16.77
CA GLN A 92 -1.18 -0.38 -15.53
C GLN A 92 0.06 0.48 -15.78
N PHE A 93 0.03 1.76 -15.39
CA PHE A 93 1.17 2.67 -15.56
C PHE A 93 2.02 2.81 -14.30
N LEU A 94 3.34 2.92 -14.46
CA LEU A 94 4.27 3.11 -13.34
C LEU A 94 4.03 4.44 -12.60
N THR A 95 3.54 5.46 -13.31
CA THR A 95 3.16 6.75 -12.72
C THR A 95 2.01 6.61 -11.73
N ASP A 96 1.02 5.76 -12.05
CA ASP A 96 -0.15 5.53 -11.19
C ASP A 96 0.24 4.72 -9.96
N ILE A 97 1.12 3.73 -10.14
CA ILE A 97 1.75 2.99 -9.03
C ILE A 97 2.44 3.95 -8.06
N LYS A 98 3.29 4.85 -8.58
CA LYS A 98 4.00 5.84 -7.76
C LYS A 98 3.03 6.79 -7.05
N PHE A 99 2.03 7.28 -7.77
CA PHE A 99 1.00 8.18 -7.24
C PHE A 99 0.20 7.52 -6.11
N GLY A 100 -0.26 6.29 -6.33
CA GLY A 100 -0.95 5.49 -5.32
C GLY A 100 -0.07 5.25 -4.09
N LEU A 101 1.17 4.82 -4.28
CA LEU A 101 2.11 4.57 -3.17
C LEU A 101 2.39 5.84 -2.35
N ILE A 102 2.66 6.99 -3.01
CA ILE A 102 2.86 8.28 -2.33
C ILE A 102 1.61 8.63 -1.52
N GLY A 103 0.44 8.55 -2.13
CA GLY A 103 -0.82 8.91 -1.49
C GLY A 103 -1.14 8.05 -0.27
N VAL A 104 -0.95 6.72 -0.36
CA VAL A 104 -1.13 5.83 0.80
C VAL A 104 -0.16 6.19 1.92
N VAL A 105 1.14 6.36 1.62
CA VAL A 105 2.13 6.75 2.65
C VAL A 105 1.72 8.06 3.33
N SER A 106 1.40 9.10 2.57
CA SER A 106 0.97 10.39 3.12
C SER A 106 -0.26 10.25 4.02
N CYS A 107 -1.27 9.48 3.61
CA CYS A 107 -2.47 9.27 4.41
C CYS A 107 -2.19 8.48 5.70
N LEU A 108 -1.29 7.49 5.65
CA LEU A 108 -0.88 6.75 6.86
C LEU A 108 -0.19 7.67 7.87
N PHE A 109 0.63 8.62 7.42
CA PHE A 109 1.22 9.63 8.31
C PHE A 109 0.17 10.59 8.90
N ILE A 110 -0.84 10.99 8.12
CA ILE A 110 -1.98 11.79 8.63
C ILE A 110 -2.74 11.02 9.73
N LEU A 111 -3.01 9.73 9.51
CA LEU A 111 -3.64 8.88 10.52
C LEU A 111 -2.76 8.73 11.77
N LEU A 112 -1.45 8.53 11.60
CA LEU A 112 -0.51 8.42 12.72
C LEU A 112 -0.53 9.68 13.58
N MET A 113 -0.49 10.86 12.96
CA MET A 113 -0.60 12.14 13.65
C MET A 113 -1.95 12.33 14.34
N SER A 114 -3.03 11.86 13.72
CA SER A 114 -4.38 11.90 14.31
C SER A 114 -4.44 11.06 15.59
N VAL A 115 -3.78 9.89 15.62
CA VAL A 115 -3.69 9.06 16.82
C VAL A 115 -2.87 9.75 17.92
N PHE A 116 -1.76 10.42 17.58
CA PHE A 116 -0.99 11.18 18.57
C PHE A 116 -1.71 12.43 19.09
N ALA A 117 -2.69 12.95 18.35
CA ALA A 117 -3.49 14.11 18.74
C ALA A 117 -4.67 13.77 19.66
N ILE A 118 -4.94 12.48 19.93
CA ILE A 118 -6.00 12.05 20.85
C ILE A 118 -5.73 12.62 22.25
N GLY A 119 -6.77 13.20 22.86
CA GLY A 119 -6.68 13.85 24.18
C GLY A 119 -6.13 15.29 24.13
N HIS A 120 -5.66 15.75 22.96
CA HIS A 120 -5.19 17.11 22.73
C HIS A 120 -6.06 17.90 21.74
N VAL A 121 -6.74 17.21 20.84
CA VAL A 121 -7.64 17.76 19.83
C VAL A 121 -9.05 17.22 20.05
N ASP A 122 -10.06 18.05 19.74
CA ASP A 122 -11.47 17.66 19.79
C ASP A 122 -11.73 16.39 18.96
N SER A 123 -12.45 15.43 19.57
CA SER A 123 -12.73 14.12 18.97
C SER A 123 -13.51 14.22 17.65
N THR A 124 -14.38 15.23 17.52
CA THR A 124 -15.15 15.48 16.30
C THR A 124 -14.23 15.88 15.15
N ILE A 125 -13.24 16.72 15.42
CA ILE A 125 -12.22 17.11 14.42
C ILE A 125 -11.43 15.88 13.98
N LEU A 126 -10.98 15.05 14.93
CA LEU A 126 -10.25 13.81 14.62
C LEU A 126 -11.09 12.85 13.77
N CYS A 127 -12.40 12.76 14.02
CA CYS A 127 -13.33 11.98 13.19
C CYS A 127 -13.44 12.53 11.76
N TYR A 128 -13.52 13.85 11.59
CA TYR A 128 -13.55 14.50 10.28
C TYR A 128 -12.22 14.36 9.52
N ILE A 129 -11.11 14.12 10.20
CA ILE A 129 -9.83 13.79 9.56
C ILE A 129 -9.80 12.30 9.19
N TYR A 130 -10.14 11.42 10.13
CA TYR A 130 -10.06 9.97 9.97
C TYR A 130 -10.87 9.46 8.78
N HIS A 131 -12.17 9.80 8.72
CA HIS A 131 -13.08 9.19 7.75
C HIS A 131 -12.72 9.50 6.29
N PRO A 132 -12.48 10.78 5.89
CA PRO A 132 -11.98 11.08 4.56
C PRO A 132 -10.61 10.46 4.29
N THR A 133 -9.72 10.43 5.27
CA THR A 133 -8.37 9.86 5.09
C THR A 133 -8.45 8.37 4.74
N ILE A 134 -9.33 7.60 5.37
CA ILE A 134 -9.55 6.19 5.01
C ILE A 134 -10.10 6.07 3.58
N SER A 135 -11.09 6.88 3.19
CA SER A 135 -11.61 6.88 1.81
C SER A 135 -10.49 7.13 0.79
N ILE A 136 -9.64 8.13 1.08
CA ILE A 136 -8.53 8.54 0.22
C ILE A 136 -7.47 7.42 0.15
N ILE A 137 -7.22 6.68 1.22
CA ILE A 137 -6.35 5.50 1.20
C ILE A 137 -6.87 4.47 0.20
N PHE A 138 -8.17 4.18 0.18
CA PHE A 138 -8.75 3.22 -0.79
C PHE A 138 -8.64 3.71 -2.23
N PHE A 139 -8.86 5.01 -2.47
CA PHE A 139 -8.62 5.63 -3.79
C PHE A 139 -7.17 5.42 -4.26
N PHE A 140 -6.20 5.75 -3.41
CA PHE A 140 -4.79 5.58 -3.75
C PHE A 140 -4.38 4.10 -3.87
N MET A 141 -4.96 3.21 -3.06
CA MET A 141 -4.82 1.77 -3.24
C MET A 141 -5.31 1.36 -4.62
N GLY A 142 -6.48 1.85 -5.07
CA GLY A 142 -7.01 1.58 -6.40
C GLY A 142 -6.13 2.08 -7.55
N ALA A 143 -5.36 3.16 -7.36
CA ALA A 143 -4.35 3.61 -8.33
C ALA A 143 -3.07 2.75 -8.31
N PHE A 144 -2.70 2.24 -7.14
CA PHE A 144 -1.49 1.43 -6.94
C PHE A 144 -1.66 -0.01 -7.41
N VAL A 145 -2.78 -0.65 -7.09
CA VAL A 145 -3.04 -2.06 -7.39
C VAL A 145 -3.58 -2.25 -8.80
N SER A 146 -3.29 -3.39 -9.42
CA SER A 146 -3.77 -3.72 -10.76
C SER A 146 -5.07 -4.54 -10.75
N TYR A 147 -5.95 -4.36 -9.75
CA TYR A 147 -7.21 -5.12 -9.65
C TYR A 147 -8.12 -4.93 -10.86
N PHE A 148 -8.03 -3.75 -11.48
CA PHE A 148 -8.86 -3.33 -12.60
C PHE A 148 -8.03 -3.21 -13.88
N SER A 149 -6.97 -4.01 -13.99
CA SER A 149 -6.16 -4.08 -15.20
C SER A 149 -6.03 -5.51 -15.70
N ASP A 150 -5.87 -5.68 -17.02
CA ASP A 150 -5.60 -7.00 -17.62
C ASP A 150 -4.09 -7.35 -17.56
N SER A 151 -3.27 -6.34 -17.29
CA SER A 151 -1.83 -6.47 -17.11
C SER A 151 -1.33 -5.79 -15.83
N TYR A 152 -0.15 -6.20 -15.38
CA TYR A 152 0.53 -5.63 -14.22
C TYR A 152 1.99 -5.33 -14.52
N ILE A 153 2.54 -4.37 -13.78
CA ILE A 153 3.96 -4.05 -13.82
C ILE A 153 4.74 -4.99 -12.89
N GLN A 154 5.76 -5.63 -13.44
CA GLN A 154 6.73 -6.41 -12.68
C GLN A 154 8.10 -5.71 -12.67
N PRO A 155 8.59 -5.26 -11.49
CA PRO A 155 9.98 -4.84 -11.32
C PRO A 155 10.96 -5.99 -11.64
N PRO A 156 12.20 -5.70 -12.06
CA PRO A 156 13.25 -6.71 -12.17
C PRO A 156 13.45 -7.44 -10.84
N TYR A 157 13.61 -8.76 -10.87
CA TYR A 157 13.70 -9.57 -9.64
C TYR A 157 14.81 -9.12 -8.69
N GLU A 158 15.96 -8.73 -9.23
CA GLU A 158 17.10 -8.21 -8.44
C GLU A 158 16.79 -6.90 -7.70
N LYS A 159 15.78 -6.15 -8.16
CA LYS A 159 15.35 -4.88 -7.57
C LYS A 159 14.15 -5.05 -6.66
N MET A 160 13.47 -6.20 -6.68
CA MET A 160 12.35 -6.48 -5.79
C MET A 160 12.83 -6.42 -4.33
N PRO A 161 12.13 -5.68 -3.45
CA PRO A 161 12.66 -5.36 -2.13
C PRO A 161 13.01 -6.56 -1.27
N TYR A 162 12.20 -7.62 -1.35
CA TYR A 162 12.29 -8.81 -0.50
C TYR A 162 12.90 -10.02 -1.22
N ALA A 163 13.31 -9.87 -2.48
CA ALA A 163 13.97 -10.95 -3.23
C ALA A 163 15.46 -11.06 -2.89
N ALA A 164 16.08 -9.96 -2.45
CA ALA A 164 17.46 -9.89 -1.99
C ALA A 164 17.54 -9.05 -0.71
N CYS A 165 18.62 -9.20 0.07
CA CYS A 165 18.87 -8.38 1.26
C CYS A 165 19.28 -6.95 0.85
N ASN A 166 18.30 -6.17 0.39
CA ASN A 166 18.53 -4.83 -0.16
C ASN A 166 18.77 -3.82 0.97
N GLY A 167 19.89 -3.09 0.92
CA GLY A 167 20.28 -2.12 1.96
C GLY A 167 19.26 -0.99 2.20
N TYR A 168 18.50 -0.59 1.17
CA TYR A 168 17.47 0.45 1.32
C TYR A 168 16.30 0.01 2.20
N VAL A 169 15.99 -1.29 2.26
CA VAL A 169 14.94 -1.84 3.13
C VAL A 169 15.33 -1.64 4.59
N TRP A 170 16.59 -1.91 4.93
CA TRP A 170 17.14 -1.67 6.26
C TRP A 170 17.14 -0.18 6.62
N ALA A 171 17.59 0.68 5.71
CA ALA A 171 17.60 2.12 5.92
C ALA A 171 16.20 2.66 6.20
N LEU A 172 15.20 2.27 5.40
CA LEU A 172 13.81 2.65 5.62
C LEU A 172 13.25 2.10 6.94
N GLY A 173 13.63 0.88 7.33
CA GLY A 173 13.26 0.30 8.61
C GLY A 173 13.79 1.12 9.79
N ILE A 174 15.08 1.50 9.74
CA ILE A 174 15.70 2.36 10.77
C ILE A 174 14.99 3.71 10.84
N ILE A 175 14.69 4.34 9.70
CA ILE A 175 13.95 5.61 9.65
C ILE A 175 12.58 5.47 10.34
N HIS A 176 11.84 4.40 10.06
CA HIS A 176 10.52 4.17 10.69
C HIS A 176 10.61 3.96 12.20
N LEU A 177 11.65 3.27 12.68
CA LEU A 177 11.93 3.11 14.11
C LEU A 177 12.27 4.44 14.79
N ILE A 178 13.07 5.29 14.12
CA ILE A 178 13.39 6.64 14.63
C ILE A 178 12.13 7.48 14.73
N VAL A 179 11.30 7.51 13.68
CA VAL A 179 10.03 8.25 13.66
C VAL A 179 9.13 7.81 14.82
N PHE A 180 9.01 6.50 15.04
CA PHE A 180 8.23 5.95 16.14
C PHE A 180 8.79 6.36 17.51
N GLY A 181 10.10 6.25 17.69
CA GLY A 181 10.78 6.62 18.94
C GLY A 181 10.64 8.10 19.26
N VAL A 182 10.86 8.98 18.28
CA VAL A 182 10.69 10.43 18.43
C VAL A 182 9.25 10.77 18.78
N ALA A 183 8.28 10.23 18.04
CA ALA A 183 6.88 10.50 18.29
C ALA A 183 6.45 10.04 19.69
N THR A 184 6.90 8.85 20.10
CA THR A 184 6.69 8.32 21.45
C THR A 184 7.24 9.26 22.51
N ILE A 185 8.49 9.72 22.37
CA ILE A 185 9.13 10.61 23.34
C ILE A 185 8.33 11.91 23.47
N ILE A 186 7.89 12.49 22.35
CA ILE A 186 7.07 13.71 22.35
C ILE A 186 5.76 13.48 23.11
N THR A 187 5.02 12.42 22.78
CA THR A 187 3.74 12.14 23.44
C THR A 187 3.90 11.85 24.93
N VAL A 188 4.87 11.01 25.31
CA VAL A 188 5.14 10.70 26.73
C VAL A 188 5.56 11.95 27.50
N SER A 189 6.39 12.81 26.91
CA SER A 189 6.81 14.07 27.53
C SER A 189 5.64 15.02 27.73
N MET A 190 4.73 15.13 26.76
CA MET A 190 3.51 15.95 26.90
C MET A 190 2.58 15.38 28.00
N ILE A 191 2.39 14.07 28.06
CA ILE A 191 1.57 13.40 29.08
C ILE A 191 2.14 13.65 30.49
N PHE A 192 3.47 13.52 30.65
CA PHE A 192 4.13 13.72 31.93
C PHE A 192 4.05 15.17 32.43
N CYS A 193 4.07 16.16 31.53
CA CYS A 193 3.97 17.57 31.87
C CYS A 193 2.55 18.03 32.28
N ILE A 194 1.47 17.33 31.88
CA ILE A 194 0.11 17.85 32.01
C ILE A 194 -0.65 17.37 33.27
N ARG A 195 -0.58 16.09 33.69
CA ARG A 195 -1.01 15.59 35.03
C ARG A 195 -1.00 14.06 35.09
N ASN A 196 -0.64 13.53 36.27
CA ASN A 196 -0.81 12.15 36.80
C ASN A 196 -0.66 10.95 35.85
N SER A 197 0.23 10.03 36.26
CA SER A 197 0.76 8.83 35.62
C SER A 197 -0.24 7.82 34.97
N THR A 198 -1.55 8.02 35.09
CA THR A 198 -2.58 7.07 34.64
C THR A 198 -2.81 7.06 33.12
N TYR A 199 -2.50 8.16 32.42
CA TYR A 199 -2.70 8.27 30.95
C TYR A 199 -1.62 7.57 30.12
N LEU A 200 -0.44 7.33 30.70
CA LEU A 200 0.65 6.61 30.03
C LEU A 200 0.28 5.16 29.67
N LEU A 201 -0.66 4.55 30.41
CA LEU A 201 -1.19 3.21 30.14
C LEU A 201 -2.26 3.17 29.04
N GLN A 202 -2.82 4.32 28.63
CA GLN A 202 -3.92 4.40 27.65
C GLN A 202 -3.47 4.78 26.23
N PHE A 203 -2.17 4.92 25.98
CA PHE A 203 -1.67 5.26 24.66
C PHE A 203 -1.93 4.14 23.64
N HIS A 204 -2.39 4.52 22.44
CA HIS A 204 -2.85 3.62 21.38
C HIS A 204 -1.69 2.96 20.59
N TRP A 205 -0.84 2.24 21.32
CA TRP A 205 0.38 1.60 20.80
C TRP A 205 0.12 0.66 19.64
N LEU A 206 -0.94 -0.16 19.73
CA LEU A 206 -1.26 -1.14 18.71
C LEU A 206 -1.54 -0.43 17.37
N GLU A 207 -2.34 0.62 17.40
CA GLU A 207 -2.75 1.36 16.22
C GLU A 207 -1.56 2.10 15.59
N CYS A 208 -0.72 2.73 16.41
CA CYS A 208 0.52 3.34 15.94
C CYS A 208 1.45 2.31 15.29
N LEU A 209 1.65 1.14 15.92
CA LEU A 209 2.48 0.07 15.37
C LEU A 209 1.91 -0.48 14.07
N CYS A 210 0.59 -0.65 13.96
CA CYS A 210 -0.06 -1.09 12.72
C CYS A 210 0.11 -0.06 11.59
N ILE A 211 -0.11 1.23 11.87
CA ILE A 211 0.03 2.31 10.88
C ILE A 211 1.49 2.43 10.42
N LEU A 212 2.46 2.36 11.34
CA LEU A 212 3.88 2.42 11.01
C LEU A 212 4.39 1.18 10.26
N ASN A 213 3.85 0.00 10.62
CA ASN A 213 4.16 -1.22 9.89
C ASN A 213 3.67 -1.09 8.44
N LEU A 214 2.44 -0.63 8.22
CA LEU A 214 1.94 -0.32 6.88
C LEU A 214 2.83 0.69 6.17
N SER A 215 3.12 1.83 6.80
CA SER A 215 3.87 2.90 6.16
C SER A 215 5.27 2.44 5.74
N PHE A 216 5.88 1.54 6.53
CA PHE A 216 7.17 0.93 6.19
C PHE A 216 7.08 0.13 4.88
N PHE A 217 6.13 -0.81 4.79
CA PHE A 217 5.99 -1.65 3.60
C PHE A 217 5.66 -0.83 2.35
N PHE A 218 4.77 0.16 2.47
CA PHE A 218 4.47 1.09 1.38
C PHE A 218 5.66 1.96 0.98
N SER A 219 6.46 2.43 1.95
CA SER A 219 7.67 3.21 1.66
C SER A 219 8.74 2.39 0.94
N VAL A 220 8.87 1.11 1.30
CA VAL A 220 9.79 0.18 0.63
C VAL A 220 9.39 -0.04 -0.82
N ASP A 221 8.10 -0.32 -1.06
CA ASP A 221 7.58 -0.50 -2.42
C ASP A 221 7.64 0.81 -3.23
N LEU A 222 7.41 1.96 -2.59
CA LEU A 222 7.57 3.29 -3.20
C LEU A 222 9.02 3.53 -3.64
N TYR A 223 9.98 3.25 -2.76
CA TYR A 223 11.39 3.38 -3.09
C TYR A 223 11.77 2.48 -4.27
N CYS A 224 11.30 1.23 -4.28
CA CYS A 224 11.49 0.32 -5.41
C CYS A 224 10.91 0.93 -6.70
N ALA A 225 9.62 1.31 -6.71
CA ALA A 225 8.97 1.89 -7.88
C ALA A 225 9.67 3.16 -8.40
N CYS A 226 10.24 3.97 -7.51
CA CYS A 226 10.99 5.17 -7.86
C CYS A 226 12.42 4.90 -8.36
N SER A 227 13.03 3.79 -7.96
CA SER A 227 14.44 3.47 -8.26
C SER A 227 14.64 2.51 -9.43
N ILE A 228 13.59 1.84 -9.92
CA ILE A 228 13.70 1.01 -11.12
C ILE A 228 13.98 1.84 -12.37
N ASN A 229 14.93 1.39 -13.19
CA ASN A 229 15.24 1.95 -14.51
C ASN A 229 14.68 1.10 -15.65
N SER A 230 14.08 -0.05 -15.34
CA SER A 230 13.39 -0.91 -16.29
C SER A 230 12.33 -1.72 -15.58
N TYR A 231 11.31 -2.16 -16.31
CA TYR A 231 10.24 -3.04 -15.82
C TYR A 231 9.60 -3.81 -16.97
N MET A 232 8.83 -4.85 -16.63
CA MET A 232 8.06 -5.64 -17.59
C MET A 232 6.57 -5.40 -17.37
N ILE A 233 5.81 -5.28 -18.46
CA ILE A 233 4.34 -5.38 -18.44
C ILE A 233 3.99 -6.84 -18.74
N ARG A 234 3.17 -7.44 -17.87
CA ARG A 234 2.79 -8.86 -17.98
C ARG A 234 1.29 -9.04 -17.82
N ARG A 235 0.72 -10.04 -18.48
CA ARG A 235 -0.67 -10.46 -18.27
C ARG A 235 -0.87 -11.04 -16.88
N HIS A 236 -2.06 -10.81 -16.34
CA HIS A 236 -2.43 -11.41 -15.07
C HIS A 236 -2.48 -12.93 -15.13
N GLN A 237 -2.03 -13.56 -14.04
CA GLN A 237 -2.19 -14.98 -13.80
C GLN A 237 -2.94 -15.17 -12.49
N HIS A 238 -3.94 -16.02 -12.52
CA HIS A 238 -4.78 -16.22 -11.36
C HIS A 238 -4.06 -17.07 -10.32
N TYR A 239 -3.25 -18.03 -10.78
CA TYR A 239 -2.58 -18.97 -9.92
C TYR A 239 -1.06 -19.00 -10.13
N LYS A 240 -0.31 -19.25 -9.05
CA LYS A 240 1.16 -19.27 -9.07
C LYS A 240 1.74 -20.32 -10.04
N TRP A 241 1.08 -21.46 -10.22
CA TRP A 241 1.58 -22.54 -11.07
C TRP A 241 1.30 -22.32 -12.56
N GLU A 242 0.45 -21.35 -12.92
CA GLU A 242 0.25 -20.92 -14.30
C GLU A 242 1.46 -20.10 -14.82
N ARG A 243 2.42 -19.80 -13.93
CA ARG A 243 3.60 -18.98 -14.23
C ARG A 243 4.69 -19.78 -14.92
N SER A 244 4.74 -19.69 -16.24
CA SER A 244 6.00 -19.93 -16.96
C SER A 244 6.86 -18.66 -16.99
N PRO A 245 8.20 -18.78 -17.09
CA PRO A 245 9.10 -17.62 -17.06
C PRO A 245 8.87 -16.67 -18.23
N GLU A 246 8.59 -17.22 -19.42
CA GLU A 246 8.53 -16.52 -20.70
C GLU A 246 7.10 -16.14 -21.12
N GLU A 247 6.08 -16.92 -20.74
CA GLU A 247 4.71 -16.61 -21.18
C GLU A 247 4.12 -15.42 -20.41
N GLY A 248 3.25 -14.69 -21.10
CA GLY A 248 2.52 -13.56 -20.56
C GLY A 248 3.32 -12.26 -20.46
N ILE A 249 4.58 -12.20 -20.91
CA ILE A 249 5.29 -10.92 -21.10
C ILE A 249 4.69 -10.20 -22.31
N ILE A 250 4.19 -8.98 -22.09
CA ILE A 250 3.66 -8.13 -23.16
C ILE A 250 4.78 -7.24 -23.69
N GLN A 251 5.52 -6.58 -22.79
CA GLN A 251 6.54 -5.61 -23.18
C GLN A 251 7.63 -5.47 -22.11
N HIS A 252 8.86 -5.20 -22.57
CA HIS A 252 9.96 -4.71 -21.74
C HIS A 252 10.12 -3.19 -21.92
N ILE A 253 10.11 -2.45 -20.81
CA ILE A 253 10.26 -1.00 -20.82
C ILE A 253 11.55 -0.63 -20.10
N THR A 254 12.37 0.19 -20.75
CA THR A 254 13.57 0.80 -20.17
C THR A 254 13.36 2.30 -20.05
N ILE A 255 13.51 2.83 -18.83
CA ILE A 255 13.37 4.25 -18.53
C ILE A 255 14.71 4.92 -18.81
N ARG A 256 14.82 5.61 -19.94
CA ARG A 256 15.96 6.47 -20.21
C ARG A 256 15.84 7.71 -19.32
N LYS A 257 16.80 7.93 -18.41
CA LYS A 257 16.94 9.26 -17.81
C LYS A 257 17.22 10.24 -18.93
N ARG A 258 16.41 11.29 -19.02
CA ARG A 258 16.69 12.43 -19.89
C ARG A 258 17.95 13.08 -19.31
N ASN A 259 19.12 12.66 -19.78
CA ASN A 259 20.33 13.39 -19.49
C ASN A 259 20.14 14.73 -20.19
N ASN A 260 20.01 15.81 -19.42
CA ASN A 260 20.24 17.17 -19.93
C ASN A 260 21.74 17.31 -20.23
N VAL A 261 22.24 16.52 -21.19
CA VAL A 261 23.43 16.90 -21.93
C VAL A 261 22.88 17.84 -22.97
N ALA A 262 23.24 19.11 -22.85
CA ALA A 262 23.02 20.10 -23.89
C ALA A 262 23.35 19.44 -25.23
N ALA A 263 22.47 19.60 -26.22
CA ALA A 263 22.68 19.08 -27.55
C ALA A 263 24.03 19.63 -28.07
N GLU A 264 25.10 18.85 -27.92
CA GLU A 264 26.27 19.00 -28.77
C GLU A 264 25.78 18.63 -30.16
N SER A 265 25.64 19.67 -30.97
CA SER A 265 25.35 19.59 -32.39
C SER A 265 26.23 18.51 -33.02
N ILE A 266 25.60 17.50 -33.59
CA ILE A 266 26.24 16.58 -34.52
C ILE A 266 26.84 17.45 -35.63
N PRO A 267 28.16 17.42 -35.90
CA PRO A 267 28.72 18.17 -37.02
C PRO A 267 28.12 17.64 -38.32
N ASP A 268 27.71 18.55 -39.20
CA ASP A 268 27.13 18.18 -40.50
C ASP A 268 28.07 17.24 -41.26
N PRO A 269 27.53 16.19 -41.92
CA PRO A 269 28.34 15.29 -42.70
C PRO A 269 28.95 16.04 -43.90
N ILE A 270 30.26 15.93 -44.03
CA ILE A 270 31.03 16.47 -45.15
C ILE A 270 30.50 15.82 -46.45
N PRO A 271 30.08 16.60 -47.46
CA PRO A 271 29.62 16.03 -48.71
C PRO A 271 30.79 15.39 -49.45
N PHE A 272 30.61 14.15 -49.90
CA PHE A 272 31.53 13.51 -50.83
C PHE A 272 31.46 14.25 -52.17
N GLU A 273 32.56 14.90 -52.55
CA GLU A 273 32.78 15.37 -53.92
C GLU A 273 32.88 14.16 -54.86
N THR A 274 32.07 14.18 -55.92
CA THR A 274 32.13 13.26 -57.07
C THR A 274 33.19 13.69 -58.07
#